data_AF-A0AAV9ZTD3-F1
#
_entry.id   AF-A0AAV9ZTD3-F1
#
_cell.length_a   1.000
_cell.length_b   1.000
_cell.length_c   1.000
_cell.angle_alpha   90.00
_cell.angle_beta   90.00
_cell.angle_gamma   90.00
#
_symmetry.space_group_name_H-M   'P 1'
#
loop_
_entity.id
_entity.type
_entity.pdbx_description
1 polymer ?
#
loop_
_entity_poly.entity_id
_entity_poly.type
_entity_poly.pdbx_seq_one_letter_code
_entity_poly.pdbx_strand_id
1 'polypeptide(L)'
;MKKDGPAVPRVCDPGNHPSHKHKQRAVRSHGHNNLPNFIGKYFPRCDDPDNKEFYFACMLVLLKPWRNLRTDLKSVDQSWSEAFNAFLSSATSRIHDILAGIQYFHNCQSAA
;
A
#
# COMPACT_ATOMS: atom_id res chain seq x y z
N MET A 1 13.35 28.99 9.90
CA MET A 1 14.40 28.30 9.10
C MET A 1 13.86 26.97 8.61
N LYS A 2 13.43 26.87 7.34
CA LYS A 2 13.28 25.55 6.70
C LYS A 2 14.70 25.01 6.52
N LYS A 3 15.07 23.95 7.23
CA LYS A 3 16.32 23.24 6.93
C LYS A 3 16.08 22.56 5.58
N ASP A 4 16.78 23.01 4.54
CA ASP A 4 16.85 22.28 3.28
C ASP A 4 17.42 20.90 3.60
N GLY A 5 16.56 19.89 3.56
CA GLY A 5 16.97 18.51 3.77
C GLY A 5 17.96 18.10 2.67
N PRO A 6 18.87 17.16 2.96
CA PRO A 6 19.85 16.72 1.96
C PRO A 6 19.15 16.29 0.68
N ALA A 7 19.69 16.73 -0.45
CA ALA A 7 19.17 16.38 -1.78
C ALA A 7 19.08 14.85 -1.92
N VAL A 8 17.94 14.38 -2.40
CA VAL A 8 17.67 12.95 -2.54
C VAL A 8 18.49 12.41 -3.71
N PRO A 9 19.37 11.42 -3.50
CA PRO A 9 20.10 10.81 -4.60
C PRO A 9 19.11 10.22 -5.61
N ARG A 10 19.20 10.68 -6.86
CA ARG A 10 18.54 10.05 -7.99
C ARG A 10 19.49 9.05 -8.62
N VAL A 11 19.13 7.78 -8.53
CA VAL A 11 19.91 6.67 -9.08
C VAL A 11 19.21 6.21 -10.35
N CYS A 12 19.96 5.96 -11.42
CA CYS A 12 19.39 5.30 -12.60
C CYS A 12 18.88 3.91 -12.21
N ASP A 13 17.79 3.44 -12.81
CA ASP A 13 17.37 2.06 -12.59
C ASP A 13 18.50 1.05 -12.93
N PRO A 14 18.43 -0.22 -12.52
CA PRO A 14 19.39 -1.21 -13.00
C PRO A 14 19.30 -1.34 -14.54
N GLY A 15 20.41 -1.59 -15.23
CA GLY A 15 20.49 -1.65 -16.70
C GLY A 15 19.56 -2.68 -17.37
N ASN A 16 18.96 -3.59 -16.58
CA ASN A 16 18.00 -4.59 -17.03
C ASN A 16 16.53 -4.09 -17.01
N HIS A 17 16.26 -2.82 -16.65
CA HIS A 17 14.91 -2.27 -16.65
C HIS A 17 14.55 -1.64 -18.01
N PRO A 18 13.38 -1.94 -18.60
CA PRO A 18 13.00 -1.46 -19.94
C PRO A 18 12.94 0.07 -20.07
N SER A 19 12.82 0.81 -18.96
CA SER A 19 12.83 2.29 -18.96
C SER A 19 14.08 2.89 -18.32
N HIS A 20 15.18 2.15 -18.14
CA HIS A 20 16.41 2.63 -17.50
C HIS A 20 16.97 3.93 -18.11
N LYS A 21 16.78 4.15 -19.41
CA LYS A 21 17.25 5.36 -20.12
C LYS A 21 16.40 6.60 -19.84
N HIS A 22 15.13 6.43 -19.46
CA HIS A 22 14.16 7.53 -19.37
C HIS A 22 13.66 7.79 -17.95
N LYS A 23 13.91 6.87 -17.01
CA LYS A 23 13.43 6.95 -15.64
C LYS A 23 14.59 6.86 -14.66
N GLN A 24 14.50 7.65 -13.60
CA GLN A 24 15.41 7.62 -12.47
C GLN A 24 14.61 7.34 -11.21
N ARG A 25 15.23 6.65 -10.26
CA ARG A 25 14.65 6.33 -8.96
C ARG A 25 15.22 7.25 -7.90
N ALA A 26 14.36 7.84 -7.08
CA ALA A 26 14.78 8.47 -5.84
C ALA A 26 15.04 7.38 -4.80
N VAL A 27 16.29 7.20 -4.37
CA VAL A 27 16.64 6.25 -3.31
C VAL A 27 16.78 7.03 -2.01
N ARG A 28 16.04 6.62 -0.99
CA ARG A 28 16.08 7.22 0.35
C ARG A 28 17.07 6.46 1.21
N SER A 29 17.84 7.19 2.03
CA SER A 29 18.74 6.58 3.01
C SER A 29 17.94 5.80 4.04
N HIS A 30 18.56 4.78 4.62
CA HIS A 30 17.95 3.95 5.65
C HIS A 30 17.47 4.79 6.84
N GLY A 31 16.27 4.51 7.38
CA GLY A 31 15.69 5.25 8.51
C GLY A 31 14.99 6.56 8.16
N HIS A 32 14.93 6.98 6.89
CA HIS A 32 14.09 8.12 6.50
C HIS A 32 12.60 7.78 6.58
N ASN A 33 11.91 8.45 7.51
CA ASN A 33 10.45 8.38 7.59
C ASN A 33 9.83 9.07 6.36
N ASN A 34 9.03 8.32 5.63
CA ASN A 34 8.22 8.85 4.53
C ASN A 34 6.76 8.73 4.93
N LEU A 35 6.03 9.85 4.84
CA LEU A 35 4.60 9.87 5.01
C LEU A 35 3.94 9.94 3.62
N PRO A 36 3.32 8.86 3.14
CA PRO A 36 2.58 8.89 1.89
C PRO A 36 1.42 9.88 2.00
N ASN A 37 1.31 10.79 1.04
CA ASN A 37 0.15 11.66 0.92
C ASN A 37 -0.82 11.05 -0.10
N PHE A 38 -1.91 10.46 0.37
CA PHE A 38 -2.94 9.89 -0.50
C PHE A 38 -3.91 10.99 -0.94
N ILE A 39 -4.05 11.18 -2.25
CA ILE A 39 -4.96 12.18 -2.82
C ILE A 39 -6.33 11.54 -3.01
N GLY A 40 -7.37 12.17 -2.48
CA GLY A 40 -8.76 11.73 -2.63
C GLY A 40 -9.35 11.16 -1.34
N LYS A 41 -10.35 10.28 -1.47
CA LYS A 41 -10.98 9.61 -0.33
C LYS A 41 -9.98 8.67 0.34
N TYR A 42 -10.00 8.66 1.67
CA TYR A 42 -9.22 7.71 2.45
C TYR A 42 -9.75 6.28 2.25
N PHE A 43 -8.93 5.30 2.62
CA PHE A 43 -9.27 3.88 2.46
C PHE A 43 -10.56 3.51 3.21
N PRO A 44 -11.33 2.52 2.72
CA PRO A 44 -12.53 2.03 3.40
C PRO A 44 -12.22 1.46 4.80
N ARG A 45 -13.24 1.45 5.64
CA ARG A 45 -13.22 0.92 7.00
C ARG A 45 -13.34 -0.60 7.00
N CYS A 46 -12.68 -1.27 7.95
CA CYS A 46 -12.79 -2.72 8.13
C CYS A 46 -14.09 -3.13 8.86
N ASP A 47 -14.62 -2.24 9.70
CA ASP A 47 -15.80 -2.43 10.53
C ASP A 47 -17.13 -2.11 9.83
N ASP A 48 -17.10 -1.71 8.55
CA ASP A 48 -18.28 -1.45 7.74
C ASP A 48 -18.73 -2.73 6.99
N PRO A 49 -19.84 -3.37 7.39
CA PRO A 49 -20.30 -4.62 6.77
C PRO A 49 -20.79 -4.43 5.33
N ASP A 50 -21.33 -3.26 4.99
CA ASP A 50 -21.91 -3.00 3.66
C ASP A 50 -20.82 -2.90 2.59
N ASN A 51 -19.60 -2.54 2.98
CA ASN A 51 -18.47 -2.31 2.07
C ASN A 51 -17.31 -3.29 2.29
N LYS A 52 -17.52 -4.43 2.95
CA LYS A 52 -16.44 -5.36 3.31
C LYS A 52 -15.69 -5.94 2.10
N GLU A 53 -16.41 -6.36 1.06
CA GLU A 53 -15.77 -6.89 -0.16
C GLU A 53 -14.91 -5.82 -0.85
N PHE A 54 -15.39 -4.57 -0.87
CA PHE A 54 -14.63 -3.45 -1.40
C PHE A 54 -13.39 -3.15 -0.54
N TYR A 55 -13.52 -3.22 0.80
CA TYR A 55 -12.39 -3.11 1.71
C TYR A 55 -11.30 -4.15 1.40
N PHE A 56 -11.65 -5.43 1.28
CA PHE A 56 -10.71 -6.50 0.95
C PHE A 56 -9.99 -6.25 -0.38
N ALA A 57 -10.74 -5.86 -1.42
CA ALA A 57 -10.17 -5.52 -2.71
C ALA A 57 -9.17 -4.35 -2.61
N CYS A 58 -9.53 -3.26 -1.93
CA CYS A 58 -8.65 -2.10 -1.74
C CYS A 58 -7.36 -2.47 -1.00
N MET A 59 -7.45 -3.27 0.07
CA MET A 59 -6.28 -3.68 0.84
C MET A 59 -5.35 -4.59 0.04
N LEU A 60 -5.90 -5.50 -0.79
CA LEU A 60 -5.10 -6.32 -1.69
C LEU A 60 -4.41 -5.48 -2.76
N VAL A 61 -5.10 -4.52 -3.39
CA VAL A 61 -4.49 -3.60 -4.37
C VAL A 61 -3.34 -2.81 -3.73
N LEU A 62 -3.47 -2.40 -2.47
CA LEU A 62 -2.46 -1.61 -1.79
C LEU A 62 -1.23 -2.43 -1.35
N LEU A 63 -1.46 -3.65 -0.85
CA LEU A 63 -0.46 -4.37 -0.06
C LEU A 63 0.07 -5.64 -0.71
N LYS A 64 -0.70 -6.25 -1.61
CA LYS A 64 -0.25 -7.44 -2.35
C LYS A 64 0.56 -6.99 -3.57
N PRO A 65 1.74 -7.57 -3.86
CA PRO A 65 2.44 -7.29 -5.10
C PRO A 65 1.63 -7.79 -6.30
N TRP A 66 1.39 -6.93 -7.29
CA TRP A 66 0.66 -7.29 -8.51
C TRP A 66 1.22 -6.58 -9.74
N ARG A 67 1.00 -7.18 -10.91
CA ARG A 67 1.24 -6.61 -12.24
C ARG A 67 -0.04 -6.55 -13.06
N ASN A 68 -0.95 -7.52 -12.86
CA ASN A 68 -2.26 -7.58 -13.50
C ASN A 68 -3.35 -7.71 -12.44
N LEU A 69 -4.18 -6.67 -12.33
CA LEU A 69 -5.28 -6.61 -11.36
C LEU A 69 -6.28 -7.77 -11.48
N ARG A 70 -6.49 -8.31 -12.69
CA ARG A 70 -7.48 -9.35 -12.95
C ARG A 70 -7.04 -10.73 -12.45
N THR A 71 -5.75 -11.01 -12.44
CA THR A 71 -5.21 -12.35 -12.18
C THR A 71 -4.42 -12.44 -10.89
N ASP A 72 -3.77 -11.35 -10.47
CA ASP A 72 -2.77 -11.43 -9.41
C ASP A 72 -3.39 -11.21 -8.02
N LEU A 73 -4.55 -10.55 -7.94
CA LEU A 73 -5.17 -10.22 -6.67
C LEU A 73 -5.92 -11.41 -6.06
N LYS A 74 -6.72 -12.11 -6.87
CA LYS A 74 -7.52 -13.28 -6.47
C LYS A 74 -7.66 -14.26 -7.64
N SER A 75 -7.94 -15.53 -7.34
CA SER A 75 -8.39 -16.48 -8.36
C SER A 75 -9.81 -16.15 -8.85
N VAL A 76 -10.18 -16.68 -10.02
CA VAL A 76 -11.49 -16.44 -10.64
C VAL A 76 -12.62 -16.85 -9.70
N ASP A 77 -12.52 -18.04 -9.11
CA ASP A 77 -13.55 -18.65 -8.25
C ASP A 77 -13.45 -18.23 -6.78
N GLN A 78 -12.47 -17.39 -6.43
CA GLN A 78 -12.23 -16.96 -5.06
C GLN A 78 -12.96 -15.64 -4.76
N SER A 79 -13.60 -15.53 -3.60
CA SER A 79 -14.14 -14.25 -3.10
C SER A 79 -13.03 -13.30 -2.65
N TRP A 80 -13.33 -12.00 -2.47
CA TRP A 80 -12.32 -11.06 -1.98
C TRP A 80 -11.91 -11.35 -0.54
N SER A 81 -12.87 -11.75 0.29
CA SER A 81 -12.61 -12.16 1.67
C SER A 81 -11.62 -13.34 1.76
N GLU A 82 -11.82 -14.40 0.97
CA GLU A 82 -10.93 -15.57 0.95
C GLU A 82 -9.53 -15.19 0.46
N ALA A 83 -9.43 -14.38 -0.60
CA ALA A 83 -8.16 -13.93 -1.14
C ALA A 83 -7.39 -13.07 -0.13
N PHE A 84 -8.09 -12.19 0.58
CA PHE A 84 -7.53 -11.34 1.60
C PHE A 84 -7.06 -12.13 2.82
N ASN A 85 -7.87 -13.08 3.29
CA ASN A 85 -7.51 -13.94 4.41
C ASN A 85 -6.30 -14.83 4.07
N ALA A 86 -6.26 -15.40 2.87
CA ALA A 86 -5.11 -16.17 2.38
C ALA A 86 -3.85 -15.30 2.33
N PHE A 87 -3.96 -14.07 1.78
CA PHE A 87 -2.85 -13.12 1.77
C PHE A 87 -2.35 -12.82 3.20
N LEU A 88 -3.25 -12.48 4.11
CA LEU A 88 -2.91 -12.17 5.50
C LEU A 88 -2.26 -13.33 6.24
N SER A 89 -2.69 -14.57 5.99
CA SER A 89 -2.10 -15.76 6.62
C SER A 89 -0.60 -15.92 6.31
N SER A 90 -0.16 -15.39 5.17
CA SER A 90 1.23 -15.42 4.71
C SER A 90 1.98 -14.09 4.90
N ALA A 91 1.30 -13.08 5.42
CA ALA A 91 1.83 -11.72 5.47
C ALA A 91 2.75 -11.51 6.68
N THR A 92 3.74 -10.64 6.51
CA THR A 92 4.62 -10.22 7.62
C THR A 92 3.86 -9.34 8.62
N SER A 93 4.33 -9.27 9.87
CA SER A 93 3.79 -8.36 10.91
C SER A 93 3.65 -6.91 10.41
N ARG A 94 4.59 -6.45 9.59
CA ARG A 94 4.54 -5.11 9.00
C ARG A 94 3.26 -4.81 8.22
N ILE A 95 2.71 -5.81 7.53
CA ILE A 95 1.45 -5.67 6.78
C ILE A 95 0.28 -5.51 7.74
N HIS A 96 0.26 -6.29 8.82
CA HIS A 96 -0.76 -6.16 9.87
C HIS A 96 -0.71 -4.78 10.54
N ASP A 97 0.49 -4.25 10.82
CA ASP A 97 0.65 -2.92 11.39
C ASP A 97 0.11 -1.82 10.46
N ILE A 98 0.31 -1.97 9.14
CA ILE A 98 -0.23 -1.02 8.16
C ILE A 98 -1.75 -1.05 8.16
N LEU A 99 -2.36 -2.24 8.18
CA LEU A 99 -3.82 -2.39 8.25
C LEU A 99 -4.39 -1.79 9.54
N ALA A 100 -3.75 -2.04 10.69
CA ALA A 100 -4.13 -1.46 11.96
C ALA A 100 -4.05 0.07 11.93
N GLY A 101 -3.00 0.63 11.31
CA GLY A 101 -2.84 2.07 11.11
C GLY A 101 -3.93 2.69 10.24
N ILE A 102 -4.35 2.01 9.17
CA ILE A 102 -5.46 2.46 8.32
C ILE A 102 -6.77 2.50 9.12
N GLN A 103 -7.06 1.47 9.92
CA GLN A 103 -8.27 1.46 10.77
C GLN A 103 -8.19 2.51 11.87
N TYR A 104 -7.01 2.74 12.44
CA TYR A 104 -6.80 3.73 13.50
C TYR A 104 -7.21 5.15 13.08
N PHE A 105 -6.94 5.55 11.83
CA PHE A 105 -7.41 6.82 11.28
C PHE A 105 -8.92 7.01 11.45
N HIS A 106 -9.69 5.97 11.14
CA HIS A 106 -11.15 5.98 11.24
C HIS A 106 -11.65 5.97 12.68
N ASN A 107 -10.96 5.26 13.57
CA ASN A 107 -11.27 5.25 15.00
C ASN A 107 -11.09 6.66 15.59
N CYS A 108 -10.04 7.38 15.22
CA CYS A 108 -9.83 8.77 15.63
C CYS A 108 -10.89 9.70 15.02
N GLN A 109 -11.23 9.52 13.75
CA GLN A 109 -12.23 10.36 13.09
C GLN A 109 -13.63 10.20 13.71
N SER A 110 -14.01 8.99 14.13
CA SER A 110 -15.30 8.75 14.82
C SER A 110 -15.34 9.23 16.26
N ALA A 111 -14.18 9.46 16.90
CA ALA A 111 -14.08 9.86 18.29
C ALA A 111 -14.01 11.40 18.49
N ALA A 112 -13.88 12.16 17.39
CA ALA A 112 -13.83 13.62 17.37
C ALA A 112 -15.20 14.24 17.07
#